data_AF-A0A6S8U2R3-F1
#
_entry.id   AF-A0A6S8U2R3-F1
#
_cell.length_a   1.000
_cell.length_b   1.000
_cell.length_c   1.000
_cell.angle_alpha   90.00
_cell.angle_beta   90.00
_cell.angle_gamma   90.00
#
_symmetry.space_group_name_H-M   'P 1'
#
loop_
_entity.id
_entity.type
_entity.pdbx_description
1 polymer ?
#
loop_
_entity_poly.entity_id
_entity_poly.type
_entity_poly.pdbx_seq_one_letter_code
_entity_poly.pdbx_strand_id
1 'polypeptide(L)'
;MSTSLLLMLRARRMKSSSLCIKEATKSLYLKPFIKKRLFSSTSTLNGQRRDPGLASTGQASYPIEVSGPEGLPSRSEQIRRLASSSSASPYDILVVGGGATGCGIAFDAASREGSIKVACIERGDFASETSSRSTKLIWAGIRYMATATASLLSKKLLTSPLETLNDFAGEIKMVLNCHKERRYMTDKQRHLTNWVPIAIPFSEWHVSPAPFGHPIFGFFPVLAPFVLKIYDSMSGFTCPPSYVMGREKAKEIFPQLADRLIKYCAVFYEAQHNDSRTNIAIAMSAAEHGADISNYVEMIDTITEDDGKTVIGIKVMDRMTNEKFDIFSKKVVLAGGPFTDTMRSLEPAEEEMKTAVSAASGRE
;
A
#
# COMPACT_ATOMS: atom_id res chain seq x y z
N MET A 1 0.45 -42.58 26.99
CA MET A 1 -1.00 -42.58 27.30
C MET A 1 -1.35 -41.17 27.75
N SER A 2 -1.75 -40.28 26.83
CA SER A 2 -3.16 -39.92 26.50
C SER A 2 -3.78 -39.11 27.65
N THR A 3 -4.36 -37.92 27.47
CA THR A 3 -5.44 -37.55 26.54
C THR A 3 -5.58 -36.00 26.56
N SER A 4 -5.38 -35.26 25.46
CA SER A 4 -6.39 -34.73 24.52
C SER A 4 -7.65 -34.08 25.12
N LEU A 5 -7.79 -32.76 24.94
CA LEU A 5 -9.08 -32.09 24.74
C LEU A 5 -8.90 -30.81 23.91
N LEU A 6 -8.77 -30.98 22.59
CA LEU A 6 -8.79 -29.90 21.60
C LEU A 6 -10.24 -29.71 21.14
N LEU A 7 -10.84 -28.57 21.50
CA LEU A 7 -12.22 -28.24 21.20
C LEU A 7 -12.35 -27.79 19.74
N MET A 8 -12.98 -28.62 18.90
CA MET A 8 -13.54 -28.24 17.60
C MET A 8 -14.64 -27.19 17.78
N LEU A 9 -14.52 -26.02 17.17
CA LEU A 9 -15.65 -25.13 16.89
C LEU A 9 -15.67 -24.67 15.43
N ARG A 10 -16.39 -25.46 14.64
CA ARG A 10 -17.23 -25.13 13.47
C ARG A 10 -17.03 -23.75 12.83
N ALA A 11 -16.48 -23.79 11.62
CA ALA A 11 -16.77 -22.83 10.56
C ALA A 11 -18.29 -22.71 10.31
N ARG A 12 -18.85 -21.50 10.50
CA ARG A 12 -20.15 -21.11 9.95
C ARG A 12 -19.96 -19.91 9.01
N ARG A 13 -20.04 -20.25 7.72
CA ARG A 13 -20.49 -19.46 6.55
C ARG A 13 -20.94 -18.03 6.85
N MET A 14 -20.17 -17.05 6.36
CA MET A 14 -20.74 -15.80 5.82
C MET A 14 -20.92 -15.96 4.31
N LYS A 15 -22.17 -16.08 3.86
CA LYS A 15 -22.53 -15.92 2.44
C LYS A 15 -23.16 -14.53 2.26
N SER A 16 -22.68 -13.83 1.23
CA SER A 16 -23.40 -12.84 0.43
C SER A 16 -23.79 -11.49 1.07
N SER A 17 -22.91 -10.51 0.93
CA SER A 17 -23.24 -9.07 0.96
C SER A 17 -22.67 -8.29 -0.24
N SER A 18 -22.17 -8.99 -1.27
CA SER A 18 -21.58 -8.40 -2.48
C SER A 18 -22.59 -7.93 -3.54
N LEU A 19 -23.90 -8.16 -3.34
CA LEU A 19 -24.93 -7.79 -4.32
C LEU A 19 -25.50 -6.37 -4.12
N CYS A 20 -25.55 -5.85 -2.89
CA CYS A 20 -26.23 -4.58 -2.60
C CYS A 20 -25.38 -3.32 -2.91
N ILE A 21 -24.07 -3.49 -3.14
CA ILE A 21 -23.16 -2.38 -3.47
C ILE A 21 -23.18 -2.03 -4.97
N LYS A 22 -23.70 -2.91 -5.83
CA LYS A 22 -23.67 -2.72 -7.29
C LYS A 22 -24.71 -1.72 -7.84
N GLU A 23 -25.78 -1.43 -7.10
CA GLU A 23 -26.87 -0.59 -7.61
C GLU A 23 -26.81 0.90 -7.19
N ALA A 24 -26.06 1.23 -6.12
CA ALA A 24 -25.98 2.62 -5.63
C ALA A 24 -24.98 3.51 -6.41
N THR A 25 -24.09 2.94 -7.21
CA THR A 25 -23.04 3.68 -7.96
C THR A 25 -23.49 4.21 -9.32
N LYS A 26 -24.70 3.89 -9.79
CA LYS A 26 -25.18 4.30 -11.12
C LYS A 26 -25.82 5.70 -11.21
N SER A 27 -26.16 6.35 -10.09
CA SER A 27 -27.06 7.52 -10.11
C SER A 27 -26.42 8.91 -9.94
N LEU A 28 -25.08 9.04 -9.81
CA LEU A 28 -24.46 10.32 -9.45
C LEU A 28 -23.32 10.82 -10.35
N TYR A 29 -23.20 10.30 -11.57
CA TYR A 29 -22.31 10.89 -12.58
C TYR A 29 -23.10 11.51 -13.73
N LEU A 30 -23.23 12.83 -13.65
CA LEU A 30 -23.14 13.83 -14.72
C LEU A 30 -23.39 13.33 -16.16
N LYS A 31 -24.46 13.86 -16.76
CA LYS A 31 -24.68 13.86 -18.22
C LYS A 31 -23.44 14.42 -18.95
N PRO A 32 -22.91 13.76 -19.99
CA PRO A 32 -21.84 14.32 -20.80
C PRO A 32 -22.42 15.34 -21.80
N PHE A 33 -22.10 16.62 -21.61
CA PHE A 33 -22.32 17.65 -22.63
C PHE A 33 -21.05 17.74 -23.50
N ILE A 34 -20.94 16.89 -24.52
CA ILE A 34 -19.84 16.93 -25.49
C ILE A 34 -20.31 17.72 -26.71
N LYS A 35 -19.90 18.99 -26.81
CA LYS A 35 -19.84 19.70 -28.09
C LYS A 35 -18.57 19.22 -28.79
N LYS A 36 -18.71 18.43 -29.86
CA LYS A 36 -17.61 18.06 -30.77
C LYS A 36 -16.97 19.33 -31.33
N ARG A 37 -15.78 19.69 -30.85
CA ARG A 37 -14.84 20.54 -31.60
C ARG A 37 -13.81 19.60 -32.20
N LEU A 38 -13.95 19.33 -33.49
CA LEU A 38 -12.98 18.61 -34.31
C LEU A 38 -11.67 19.41 -34.30
N PHE A 39 -10.67 18.93 -33.58
CA PHE A 39 -9.28 19.24 -33.85
C PHE A 39 -8.60 17.95 -34.31
N SER A 40 -8.30 17.95 -35.61
CA SER A 40 -7.51 16.95 -36.31
C SER A 40 -6.04 17.13 -35.92
N SER A 41 -5.50 16.22 -35.11
CA SER A 41 -4.09 15.86 -35.15
C SER A 41 -3.96 14.40 -34.71
N THR A 42 -3.85 13.51 -35.69
CA THR A 42 -3.48 12.11 -35.50
C THR A 42 -2.07 12.02 -34.92
N SER A 43 -1.96 11.76 -33.62
CA SER A 43 -0.79 11.12 -33.03
C SER A 43 -1.25 9.93 -32.21
N THR A 44 -1.13 8.74 -32.80
CA THR A 44 -1.26 7.45 -32.14
C THR A 44 -0.22 7.34 -31.02
N LEU A 45 -0.60 7.70 -29.79
CA LEU A 45 0.20 7.41 -28.61
C LEU A 45 0.01 5.93 -28.25
N ASN A 46 0.83 5.08 -28.87
CA ASN A 46 1.06 3.72 -28.40
C ASN A 46 1.56 3.78 -26.94
N GLY A 47 0.86 3.07 -26.06
CA GLY A 47 1.16 2.96 -24.63
C GLY A 47 2.40 2.12 -24.35
N GLN A 48 3.59 2.65 -24.64
CA GLN A 48 4.83 2.16 -24.05
C GLN A 48 5.08 2.92 -22.73
N ARG A 49 4.81 2.24 -21.60
CA ARG A 49 5.33 2.61 -20.29
C ARG A 49 6.86 2.59 -20.39
N ARG A 50 7.49 3.76 -20.41
CA ARG A 50 8.94 3.86 -20.46
C ARG A 50 9.48 3.75 -19.05
N ASP A 51 9.96 2.56 -18.70
CA ASP A 51 11.11 2.47 -17.79
C ASP A 51 12.26 3.23 -18.49
N PRO A 52 12.86 4.26 -17.87
CA PRO A 52 13.88 5.07 -18.50
C PRO A 52 15.12 4.28 -18.98
N GLY A 53 15.29 3.02 -18.58
CA GLY A 53 16.30 2.12 -19.13
C GLY A 53 15.82 1.09 -20.15
N LEU A 54 14.52 0.89 -20.39
CA LEU A 54 14.05 -0.01 -21.45
C LEU A 54 14.19 0.68 -22.81
N ALA A 55 15.29 0.43 -23.51
CA ALA A 55 15.37 0.73 -24.93
C ALA A 55 14.31 -0.06 -25.71
N SER A 56 13.97 0.42 -26.91
CA SER A 56 12.98 -0.15 -27.84
C SER A 56 13.23 -1.60 -28.29
N THR A 57 14.32 -2.22 -27.82
CA THR A 57 14.71 -3.62 -28.02
C THR A 57 14.22 -4.57 -26.93
N GLY A 58 13.63 -4.05 -25.84
CA GLY A 58 13.20 -4.85 -24.69
C GLY A 58 14.34 -5.25 -23.74
N GLN A 59 15.57 -4.78 -23.97
CA GLN A 59 16.70 -4.97 -23.06
C GLN A 59 17.16 -3.62 -22.51
N ALA A 60 17.15 -3.49 -21.19
CA ALA A 60 17.81 -2.39 -20.54
C ALA A 60 19.31 -2.66 -20.46
N SER A 61 20.12 -1.80 -21.07
CA SER A 61 21.57 -1.83 -20.91
C SER A 61 21.94 -0.90 -19.77
N TYR A 62 21.90 -1.43 -18.56
CA TYR A 62 22.51 -0.79 -17.39
C TYR A 62 23.96 -1.27 -17.27
N PRO A 63 24.89 -0.39 -16.88
CA PRO A 63 26.25 -0.84 -16.55
C PRO A 63 26.18 -1.94 -15.49
N ILE A 64 26.81 -3.08 -15.77
CA ILE A 64 26.76 -4.27 -14.92
C ILE A 64 27.44 -4.00 -13.58
N GLU A 65 28.51 -3.20 -13.59
CA GLU A 65 29.19 -2.75 -12.38
C GLU A 65 29.04 -1.24 -12.19
N VAL A 66 28.39 -0.90 -11.08
CA VAL A 66 28.31 0.46 -10.55
C VAL A 66 28.67 0.35 -9.08
N SER A 67 29.47 1.30 -8.57
CA SER A 67 29.70 1.41 -7.14
C SER A 67 28.36 1.54 -6.42
N GLY A 68 28.19 0.79 -5.33
CA GLY A 68 27.03 1.00 -4.46
C GLY A 68 27.01 2.43 -3.89
N PRO A 69 25.88 2.86 -3.33
CA PRO A 69 25.86 4.04 -2.47
C PRO A 69 26.95 3.94 -1.40
N GLU A 70 27.44 5.07 -0.92
CA GLU A 70 28.50 5.10 0.09
C GLU A 70 28.14 4.22 1.30
N GLY A 71 29.03 3.30 1.68
CA GLY A 71 28.80 2.35 2.77
C GLY A 71 27.97 1.11 2.41
N LEU A 72 27.44 1.00 1.18
CA LEU A 72 26.64 -0.13 0.73
C LEU A 72 27.33 -0.98 -0.35
N PRO A 73 27.16 -2.32 -0.33
CA PRO A 73 27.65 -3.18 -1.39
C PRO A 73 27.07 -2.82 -2.76
N SER A 74 27.87 -2.99 -3.82
CA SER A 74 27.36 -2.91 -5.20
C SER A 74 26.39 -4.06 -5.48
N ARG A 75 25.54 -3.91 -6.51
CA ARG A 75 24.65 -4.99 -6.95
C ARG A 75 25.42 -6.28 -7.24
N SER A 76 26.54 -6.19 -7.96
CA SER A 76 27.35 -7.36 -8.31
C SER A 76 27.88 -8.09 -7.07
N GLU A 77 28.25 -7.34 -6.03
CA GLU A 77 28.62 -7.92 -4.74
C GLU A 77 27.42 -8.58 -4.04
N GLN A 78 26.25 -7.94 -4.04
CA GLN A 78 25.02 -8.54 -3.50
C GLN A 78 24.67 -9.85 -4.22
N ILE A 79 24.77 -9.90 -5.54
CA ILE A 79 24.53 -11.11 -6.34
C ILE A 79 25.50 -12.23 -5.94
N ARG A 80 26.80 -11.93 -5.80
CA ARG A 80 27.79 -12.93 -5.36
C ARG A 80 27.46 -13.50 -3.99
N ARG A 81 27.02 -12.66 -3.04
CA ARG A 81 26.63 -13.10 -1.69
C ARG A 81 25.39 -13.98 -1.73
N LEU A 82 24.35 -13.57 -2.46
CA LEU A 82 23.13 -14.36 -2.65
C LEU A 82 23.44 -15.75 -3.25
N ALA A 83 24.27 -15.78 -4.30
CA ALA A 83 24.68 -17.01 -4.98
C ALA A 83 25.64 -17.89 -4.15
N SER A 84 26.30 -17.33 -3.13
CA SER A 84 27.18 -18.10 -2.23
C SER A 84 26.43 -18.92 -1.17
N SER A 85 25.11 -18.70 -1.03
CA SER A 85 24.28 -19.48 -0.12
C SER A 85 24.24 -20.96 -0.52
N SER A 86 24.10 -21.83 0.47
CA SER A 86 24.04 -23.28 0.27
C SER A 86 23.20 -23.92 1.36
N SER A 87 22.81 -25.18 1.20
CA SER A 87 22.11 -25.93 2.25
C SER A 87 22.88 -25.97 3.58
N ALA A 88 24.22 -25.89 3.56
CA ALA A 88 25.05 -25.86 4.77
C ALA A 88 25.15 -24.47 5.42
N SER A 89 24.92 -23.39 4.65
CA SER A 89 24.89 -22.01 5.15
C SER A 89 23.75 -21.23 4.50
N PRO A 90 22.49 -21.56 4.81
CA PRO A 90 21.34 -20.88 4.24
C PRO A 90 21.14 -19.51 4.90
N TYR A 91 20.38 -18.64 4.23
CA TYR A 91 19.76 -17.50 4.89
C TYR A 91 18.75 -17.98 5.94
N ASP A 92 18.50 -17.17 6.96
CA ASP A 92 17.42 -17.44 7.91
C ASP A 92 16.07 -17.05 7.32
N ILE A 93 16.04 -15.92 6.60
CA ILE A 93 14.84 -15.39 5.94
C ILE A 93 15.24 -14.90 4.54
N LEU A 94 14.46 -15.33 3.55
CA LEU A 94 14.51 -14.83 2.18
C LEU A 94 13.17 -14.19 1.83
N VAL A 95 13.18 -12.92 1.46
CA VAL A 95 11.99 -12.15 1.07
C VAL A 95 11.95 -12.02 -0.45
N VAL A 96 10.83 -12.41 -1.06
CA VAL A 96 10.64 -12.31 -2.51
C VAL A 96 9.65 -11.18 -2.83
N GLY A 97 10.17 -10.08 -3.38
CA GLY A 97 9.48 -8.83 -3.68
C GLY A 97 10.12 -7.64 -2.95
N GLY A 98 10.57 -6.62 -3.68
CA GLY A 98 11.21 -5.39 -3.18
C GLY A 98 10.29 -4.16 -3.23
N GLY A 99 8.98 -4.39 -3.05
CA GLY A 99 8.01 -3.34 -2.73
C GLY A 99 7.98 -3.03 -1.23
N ALA A 100 7.07 -2.13 -0.82
CA ALA A 100 7.07 -1.55 0.53
C ALA A 100 6.97 -2.63 1.62
N THR A 101 6.15 -3.65 1.38
CA THR A 101 6.01 -4.81 2.27
C THR A 101 7.31 -5.59 2.39
N GLY A 102 7.94 -5.96 1.27
CA GLY A 102 9.12 -6.82 1.29
C GLY A 102 10.37 -6.12 1.79
N CYS A 103 10.60 -4.86 1.38
CA CYS A 103 11.68 -4.04 1.95
C CYS A 103 11.46 -3.81 3.45
N GLY A 104 10.21 -3.60 3.89
CA GLY A 104 9.87 -3.46 5.30
C GLY A 104 10.16 -4.72 6.11
N ILE A 105 9.80 -5.91 5.58
CA ILE A 105 10.11 -7.20 6.21
C ILE A 105 11.62 -7.42 6.28
N ALA A 106 12.35 -7.15 5.20
CA ALA A 106 13.80 -7.31 5.15
C ALA A 106 14.49 -6.38 6.16
N PHE A 107 14.05 -5.13 6.25
CA PHE A 107 14.60 -4.17 7.22
C PHE A 107 14.29 -4.56 8.66
N ASP A 108 13.04 -4.91 8.98
CA ASP A 108 12.67 -5.40 10.32
C ASP A 108 13.51 -6.63 10.70
N ALA A 109 13.59 -7.62 9.81
CA ALA A 109 14.38 -8.84 10.05
C ALA A 109 15.87 -8.54 10.29
N ALA A 110 16.48 -7.69 9.46
CA ALA A 110 17.91 -7.35 9.57
C ALA A 110 18.21 -6.47 10.79
N SER A 111 17.24 -5.68 11.26
CA SER A 111 17.40 -4.79 12.42
C SER A 111 17.28 -5.50 13.78
N ARG A 112 16.81 -6.75 13.80
CA ARG A 112 16.62 -7.51 15.03
C ARG A 112 17.97 -7.99 15.59
N GLU A 113 18.08 -7.99 16.91
CA GLU A 113 19.24 -8.53 17.60
C GLU A 113 19.34 -10.06 17.40
N GLY A 114 20.58 -10.54 17.24
CA GLY A 114 20.87 -11.90 16.79
C GLY A 114 21.16 -11.91 15.29
N SER A 115 22.22 -12.62 14.89
CA SER A 115 22.74 -12.61 13.51
C SER A 115 21.81 -13.32 12.52
N ILE A 116 20.62 -12.75 12.27
CA ILE A 116 19.67 -13.23 11.27
C ILE A 116 20.25 -12.91 9.89
N LYS A 117 20.58 -13.94 9.11
CA LYS A 117 20.99 -13.78 7.72
C LYS A 117 19.74 -13.51 6.87
N VAL A 118 19.64 -12.30 6.32
CA VAL A 118 18.48 -11.87 5.53
C VAL A 118 18.86 -11.69 4.07
N ALA A 119 18.05 -12.24 3.19
CA ALA A 119 18.10 -11.99 1.76
C ALA A 119 16.78 -11.35 1.28
N CYS A 120 16.85 -10.46 0.28
CA CYS A 120 15.68 -9.90 -0.37
C CYS A 120 15.92 -9.72 -1.88
N ILE A 121 14.99 -10.22 -2.70
CA ILE A 121 15.09 -10.11 -4.16
C ILE A 121 13.86 -9.42 -4.76
N GLU A 122 14.05 -8.68 -5.84
CA GLU A 122 13.00 -8.04 -6.62
C GLU A 122 13.20 -8.33 -8.11
N ARG A 123 12.14 -8.73 -8.82
CA ARG A 123 12.23 -9.07 -10.24
C ARG A 123 12.44 -7.86 -11.15
N GLY A 124 11.90 -6.70 -10.79
CA GLY A 124 12.02 -5.44 -11.52
C GLY A 124 12.99 -4.50 -10.81
N ASP A 125 12.69 -3.20 -10.87
CA ASP A 125 13.34 -2.25 -9.97
C ASP A 125 12.60 -2.16 -8.62
N PHE A 126 13.28 -1.70 -7.57
CA PHE A 126 12.66 -1.47 -6.26
C PHE A 126 11.46 -0.53 -6.41
N ALA A 127 10.36 -0.84 -5.72
CA ALA A 127 9.09 -0.10 -5.79
C ALA A 127 8.42 0.02 -7.17
N SER A 128 8.91 -0.62 -8.23
CA SER A 128 8.47 -0.40 -9.62
C SER A 128 6.97 -0.68 -9.90
N GLU A 129 6.31 -1.43 -9.01
CA GLU A 129 4.89 -1.77 -9.10
C GLU A 129 4.00 -0.91 -8.19
N THR A 130 3.14 -1.50 -7.37
CA THR A 130 2.12 -0.78 -6.58
C THR A 130 2.74 0.27 -5.65
N SER A 131 3.94 0.00 -5.12
CA SER A 131 4.65 0.88 -4.18
C SER A 131 5.19 2.19 -4.78
N SER A 132 5.06 2.41 -6.10
CA SER A 132 5.32 3.71 -6.75
C SER A 132 4.06 4.34 -7.37
N ARG A 133 2.91 3.67 -7.26
CA ARG A 133 1.64 4.02 -7.91
C ARG A 133 0.54 4.37 -6.92
N SER A 134 0.92 4.77 -5.71
CA SER A 134 -0.03 5.25 -4.70
C SER A 134 -0.47 6.70 -4.99
N THR A 135 -1.46 7.18 -4.24
CA THR A 135 -1.83 8.60 -4.18
C THR A 135 -0.75 9.47 -3.52
N LYS A 136 0.33 8.86 -3.01
CA LYS A 136 1.44 9.52 -2.31
C LYS A 136 1.01 10.21 -1.02
N LEU A 137 -0.13 9.83 -0.46
CA LEU A 137 -0.62 10.31 0.82
C LEU A 137 -0.44 9.23 1.89
N ILE A 138 0.10 9.61 3.04
CA ILE A 138 0.06 8.83 4.27
C ILE A 138 -1.25 9.18 4.97
N TRP A 139 -2.34 8.59 4.47
CA TRP A 139 -3.71 8.89 4.89
C TRP A 139 -4.04 8.25 6.23
N ALA A 140 -4.53 9.03 7.20
CA ALA A 140 -4.88 8.51 8.53
C ALA A 140 -6.37 8.15 8.70
N GLY A 141 -7.16 8.11 7.63
CA GLY A 141 -8.44 7.41 7.65
C GLY A 141 -9.68 8.19 8.07
N ILE A 142 -9.74 9.52 7.86
CA ILE A 142 -10.93 10.33 8.22
C ILE A 142 -12.26 9.79 7.64
N ARG A 143 -12.22 9.15 6.47
CA ARG A 143 -13.39 8.50 5.85
C ARG A 143 -13.91 7.33 6.68
N TYR A 144 -13.00 6.52 7.23
CA TYR A 144 -13.35 5.35 8.06
C TYR A 144 -14.00 5.79 9.37
N MET A 145 -13.48 6.86 9.98
CA MET A 145 -14.12 7.50 11.14
C MET A 145 -15.55 7.97 10.82
N ALA A 146 -15.76 8.60 9.65
CA ALA A 146 -17.09 9.03 9.22
C ALA A 146 -18.04 7.85 8.99
N THR A 147 -17.60 6.78 8.31
CA THR A 147 -18.43 5.59 8.06
C THR A 147 -18.73 4.81 9.34
N ALA A 148 -17.78 4.71 10.26
CA ALA A 148 -17.97 4.07 11.56
C ALA A 148 -19.03 4.83 12.38
N THR A 149 -18.93 6.17 12.41
CA THR A 149 -19.92 7.03 13.07
C THR A 149 -21.30 6.91 12.43
N ALA A 150 -21.39 6.81 11.10
CA ALA A 150 -22.64 6.57 10.39
C ALA A 150 -23.27 5.23 10.76
N SER A 151 -22.44 4.18 10.91
CA SER A 151 -22.88 2.84 11.30
C SER A 151 -23.56 2.86 12.68
N LEU A 152 -23.00 3.60 13.65
CA LEU A 152 -23.60 3.76 14.98
C LEU A 152 -24.99 4.41 14.94
N LEU A 153 -25.25 5.29 13.97
CA LEU A 153 -26.54 5.98 13.84
C LEU A 153 -27.53 5.21 12.96
N SER A 154 -27.11 4.09 12.38
CA SER A 154 -27.93 3.29 11.48
C SER A 154 -28.88 2.35 12.25
N LYS A 155 -29.90 1.84 11.54
CA LYS A 155 -30.78 0.78 12.07
C LYS A 155 -30.01 -0.47 12.53
N LYS A 156 -28.77 -0.68 12.04
CA LYS A 156 -27.91 -1.81 12.43
C LYS A 156 -27.65 -1.80 13.94
N LEU A 157 -27.54 -0.62 14.57
CA LEU A 157 -27.35 -0.52 16.01
C LEU A 157 -28.53 -1.14 16.79
N LEU A 158 -29.76 -1.00 16.28
CA LEU A 158 -30.95 -1.58 16.92
C LEU A 158 -31.05 -3.10 16.68
N THR A 159 -30.69 -3.59 15.50
CA THR A 159 -30.82 -5.01 15.15
C THR A 159 -29.66 -5.87 15.65
N SER A 160 -28.44 -5.32 15.67
CA SER A 160 -27.18 -6.01 16.00
C SER A 160 -26.26 -5.08 16.82
N PRO A 161 -26.63 -4.70 18.06
CA PRO A 161 -25.92 -3.69 18.83
C PRO A 161 -24.47 -4.06 19.13
N LEU A 162 -24.22 -5.28 19.62
CA LEU A 162 -22.87 -5.72 20.01
C LEU A 162 -21.91 -5.77 18.81
N GLU A 163 -22.38 -6.28 17.68
CA GLU A 163 -21.59 -6.33 16.44
C GLU A 163 -21.26 -4.91 15.96
N THR A 164 -22.25 -4.01 15.93
CA THR A 164 -22.07 -2.62 15.49
C THR A 164 -21.06 -1.86 16.36
N LEU A 165 -21.11 -2.07 17.69
CA LEU A 165 -20.16 -1.47 18.61
C LEU A 165 -18.74 -2.04 18.43
N ASN A 166 -18.62 -3.34 18.18
CA ASN A 166 -17.33 -3.97 17.92
C ASN A 166 -16.72 -3.50 16.59
N ASP A 167 -17.51 -3.42 15.52
CA ASP A 167 -17.11 -2.87 14.23
C ASP A 167 -16.62 -1.42 14.38
N PHE A 168 -17.39 -0.59 15.10
CA PHE A 168 -17.02 0.79 15.38
C PHE A 168 -15.68 0.89 16.14
N ALA A 169 -15.52 0.11 17.21
CA ALA A 169 -14.28 0.08 17.98
C ALA A 169 -13.08 -0.37 17.13
N GLY A 170 -13.28 -1.35 16.24
CA GLY A 170 -12.27 -1.82 15.29
C GLY A 170 -11.82 -0.72 14.33
N GLU A 171 -12.76 -0.01 13.70
CA GLU A 171 -12.49 1.09 12.78
C GLU A 171 -11.78 2.26 13.48
N ILE A 172 -12.24 2.66 14.67
CA ILE A 172 -11.58 3.72 15.44
C ILE A 172 -10.17 3.31 15.86
N LYS A 173 -9.98 2.07 16.30
CA LYS A 173 -8.64 1.53 16.62
C LYS A 173 -7.73 1.55 15.39
N MET A 174 -8.24 1.17 14.22
CA MET A 174 -7.49 1.26 12.97
C MET A 174 -7.09 2.70 12.65
N VAL A 175 -8.01 3.67 12.74
CA VAL A 175 -7.72 5.09 12.51
C VAL A 175 -6.64 5.60 13.47
N LEU A 176 -6.72 5.25 14.76
CA LEU A 176 -5.70 5.62 15.76
C LEU A 176 -4.33 5.00 15.43
N ASN A 177 -4.29 3.74 15.00
CA ASN A 177 -3.05 3.11 14.53
C ASN A 177 -2.50 3.82 13.28
N CYS A 178 -3.34 4.19 12.31
CA CYS A 178 -2.89 4.96 11.15
C CYS A 178 -2.31 6.31 11.54
N HIS A 179 -2.89 7.02 12.52
CA HIS A 179 -2.29 8.25 13.05
C HIS A 179 -0.93 8.01 13.72
N LYS A 180 -0.79 6.94 14.50
CA LYS A 180 0.46 6.53 15.14
C LYS A 180 1.55 6.23 14.10
N GLU A 181 1.23 5.43 13.09
CA GLU A 181 2.16 5.09 12.00
C GLU A 181 2.52 6.33 11.16
N ARG A 182 1.53 7.18 10.83
CA ARG A 182 1.79 8.43 10.12
C ARG A 182 2.77 9.32 10.88
N ARG A 183 2.59 9.47 12.20
CA ARG A 183 3.52 10.22 13.06
C ARG A 183 4.92 9.61 13.04
N TYR A 184 5.02 8.29 13.13
CA TYR A 184 6.30 7.59 13.09
C TYR A 184 7.02 7.84 11.76
N MET A 185 6.33 7.64 10.63
CA MET A 185 6.90 7.86 9.30
C MET A 185 7.35 9.30 9.08
N THR A 186 6.52 10.29 9.46
CA THR A 186 6.87 11.70 9.28
C THR A 186 8.01 12.15 10.20
N ASP A 187 8.19 11.51 11.36
CA ASP A 187 9.33 11.77 12.23
C ASP A 187 10.63 11.13 11.71
N LYS A 188 10.58 9.88 11.25
CA LYS A 188 11.76 9.14 10.76
C LYS A 188 12.23 9.56 9.37
N GLN A 189 11.32 10.00 8.52
CA GLN A 189 11.62 10.33 7.12
C GLN A 189 11.24 11.78 6.79
N ARG A 190 11.61 12.73 7.65
CA ARG A 190 11.33 14.16 7.45
C ARG A 190 11.77 14.71 6.08
N HIS A 191 12.83 14.14 5.49
CA HIS A 191 13.33 14.52 4.17
C HIS A 191 12.51 13.95 3.00
N LEU A 192 11.63 12.97 3.24
CA LEU A 192 10.74 12.36 2.25
C LEU A 192 9.26 12.64 2.48
N THR A 193 8.92 13.23 3.62
CA THR A 193 7.53 13.51 4.01
C THR A 193 7.29 15.00 4.19
N ASN A 194 6.11 15.48 3.82
CA ASN A 194 5.67 16.84 4.07
C ASN A 194 4.18 16.87 4.45
N TRP A 195 3.74 17.91 5.15
CA TRP A 195 2.33 18.14 5.38
C TRP A 195 1.70 18.83 4.16
N VAL A 196 0.59 18.30 3.67
CA VAL A 196 -0.18 18.88 2.57
C VAL A 196 -1.56 19.32 3.08
N PRO A 197 -1.98 20.57 2.80
CA PRO A 197 -3.33 21.01 3.13
C PRO A 197 -4.34 20.36 2.17
N ILE A 198 -5.37 19.75 2.74
CA ILE A 198 -6.54 19.23 2.02
C ILE A 198 -7.69 20.22 2.22
N ALA A 199 -8.05 20.90 1.13
CA ALA A 199 -9.11 21.89 1.10
C ALA A 199 -10.45 21.24 0.70
N ILE A 200 -11.45 21.38 1.57
CA ILE A 200 -12.83 20.94 1.33
C ILE A 200 -13.69 22.19 1.10
N PRO A 201 -13.99 22.55 -0.17
CA PRO A 201 -14.88 23.66 -0.47
C PRO A 201 -16.35 23.26 -0.24
N PHE A 202 -17.10 24.09 0.48
CA PHE A 202 -18.53 23.90 0.68
C PHE A 202 -19.32 25.00 -0.03
N SER A 203 -20.18 24.60 -0.97
CA SER A 203 -21.12 25.49 -1.68
C SER A 203 -22.44 25.69 -0.94
N GLU A 204 -22.79 24.74 -0.06
CA GLU A 204 -24.10 24.63 0.59
C GLU A 204 -23.93 24.33 2.09
N TRP A 205 -24.95 24.64 2.90
CA TRP A 205 -24.97 24.30 4.32
C TRP A 205 -25.53 22.89 4.57
N HIS A 206 -26.25 22.36 3.59
CA HIS A 206 -26.85 21.04 3.62
C HIS A 206 -26.65 20.40 2.23
N VAL A 207 -26.21 19.15 2.18
CA VAL A 207 -25.93 18.40 0.95
C VAL A 207 -26.95 17.28 0.80
N SER A 208 -27.56 17.19 -0.39
CA SER A 208 -28.46 16.10 -0.76
C SER A 208 -28.03 15.46 -2.08
N PRO A 209 -27.94 14.12 -2.16
CA PRO A 209 -28.19 13.16 -1.09
C PRO A 209 -27.11 13.18 0.00
N ALA A 210 -27.49 12.78 1.22
CA ALA A 210 -26.56 12.77 2.36
C ALA A 210 -25.39 11.80 2.10
N PRO A 211 -24.14 12.24 2.29
CA PRO A 211 -22.99 11.34 2.20
C PRO A 211 -23.06 10.24 3.25
N PHE A 212 -22.39 9.11 2.98
CA PHE A 212 -22.32 7.94 3.89
C PHE A 212 -23.68 7.31 4.25
N GLY A 213 -24.76 7.66 3.54
CA GLY A 213 -26.05 6.99 3.65
C GLY A 213 -26.86 7.29 4.92
N HIS A 214 -26.50 8.33 5.69
CA HIS A 214 -27.23 8.71 6.89
C HIS A 214 -27.58 10.22 6.91
N PRO A 215 -28.85 10.62 7.19
CA PRO A 215 -29.32 12.01 7.08
C PRO A 215 -28.49 13.06 7.83
N ILE A 216 -27.91 12.69 8.98
CA ILE A 216 -27.06 13.62 9.76
C ILE A 216 -25.87 14.17 8.95
N PHE A 217 -25.33 13.37 8.03
CA PHE A 217 -24.21 13.78 7.18
C PHE A 217 -24.67 14.71 6.05
N GLY A 218 -25.97 14.87 5.80
CA GLY A 218 -26.49 15.97 4.98
C GLY A 218 -26.06 17.33 5.53
N PHE A 219 -25.95 17.46 6.86
CA PHE A 219 -25.42 18.64 7.54
C PHE A 219 -23.89 18.63 7.72
N PHE A 220 -23.17 17.73 7.03
CA PHE A 220 -21.71 17.65 7.13
C PHE A 220 -20.99 18.98 6.87
N PRO A 221 -21.41 19.88 5.96
CA PRO A 221 -20.78 21.20 5.88
C PRO A 221 -20.73 21.89 7.25
N VAL A 222 -21.88 22.05 7.91
CA VAL A 222 -21.96 22.68 9.24
C VAL A 222 -21.10 21.95 10.28
N LEU A 223 -21.07 20.61 10.24
CA LEU A 223 -20.33 19.79 11.20
C LEU A 223 -18.82 19.70 10.92
N ALA A 224 -18.38 19.96 9.69
CA ALA A 224 -17.01 19.70 9.25
C ALA A 224 -15.94 20.35 10.15
N PRO A 225 -16.04 21.63 10.56
CA PRO A 225 -15.01 22.25 11.41
C PRO A 225 -14.83 21.51 12.75
N PHE A 226 -15.93 21.05 13.34
CA PHE A 226 -15.89 20.28 14.59
C PHE A 226 -15.29 18.88 14.37
N VAL A 227 -15.70 18.18 13.30
CA VAL A 227 -15.18 16.85 12.95
C VAL A 227 -13.67 16.91 12.69
N LEU A 228 -13.19 17.93 11.98
CA LEU A 228 -11.76 18.10 11.71
C LEU A 228 -10.97 18.37 13.00
N LYS A 229 -11.55 19.04 13.99
CA LYS A 229 -10.90 19.22 15.30
C LYS A 229 -10.79 17.92 16.10
N ILE A 230 -11.81 17.06 16.05
CA ILE A 230 -11.71 15.71 16.60
C ILE A 230 -10.59 14.95 15.89
N TYR A 231 -10.53 15.05 14.56
CA TYR A 231 -9.50 14.39 13.76
C TYR A 231 -8.07 14.86 14.11
N ASP A 232 -7.86 16.16 14.28
CA ASP A 232 -6.59 16.73 14.76
C ASP A 232 -6.23 16.16 16.14
N SER A 233 -7.20 16.07 17.06
CA SER A 233 -7.00 15.55 18.41
C SER A 233 -6.62 14.06 18.41
N MET A 234 -7.20 13.25 17.52
CA MET A 234 -6.85 11.83 17.39
C MET A 234 -5.40 11.63 16.94
N SER A 235 -4.83 12.60 16.23
CA SER A 235 -3.41 12.60 15.87
C SER A 235 -2.47 13.00 17.03
N GLY A 236 -3.03 13.37 18.20
CA GLY A 236 -2.28 14.02 19.28
C GLY A 236 -1.76 15.39 18.89
N PHE A 237 -2.47 16.11 18.00
CA PHE A 237 -2.08 17.42 17.46
C PHE A 237 -0.67 17.45 16.83
N THR A 238 -0.28 16.35 16.19
CA THR A 238 1.03 16.24 15.53
C THR A 238 1.03 16.82 14.12
N CYS A 239 -0.15 17.04 13.53
CA CYS A 239 -0.31 17.76 12.27
C CYS A 239 -0.57 19.26 12.50
N PRO A 240 -0.31 20.11 11.49
CA PRO A 240 -0.78 21.49 11.53
C PRO A 240 -2.30 21.54 11.78
N PRO A 241 -2.79 22.54 12.54
CA PRO A 241 -4.18 22.56 12.97
C PRO A 241 -5.12 22.81 11.79
N SER A 242 -6.24 22.08 11.76
CA SER A 242 -7.34 22.37 10.84
C SER A 242 -7.91 23.77 11.06
N TYR A 243 -8.43 24.39 10.01
CA TYR A 243 -9.05 25.72 10.08
C TYR A 243 -10.14 25.87 9.02
N VAL A 244 -10.90 26.95 9.14
CA VAL A 244 -11.88 27.37 8.12
C VAL A 244 -11.47 28.71 7.56
N MET A 245 -11.80 28.93 6.30
CA MET A 245 -11.61 30.22 5.64
C MET A 245 -12.86 30.60 4.87
N GLY A 246 -13.19 31.89 4.88
CA GLY A 246 -14.28 32.44 4.09
C GLY A 246 -13.97 32.38 2.58
N ARG A 247 -15.02 32.62 1.78
CA ARG A 247 -14.94 32.62 0.31
C ARG A 247 -13.76 33.41 -0.26
N GLU A 248 -13.59 34.68 0.15
CA GLU A 248 -12.56 35.55 -0.43
C GLU A 248 -11.16 35.00 -0.17
N LYS A 249 -10.88 34.57 1.07
CA LYS A 249 -9.57 33.98 1.41
C LYS A 249 -9.33 32.65 0.70
N ALA A 250 -10.37 31.83 0.51
CA ALA A 250 -10.28 30.59 -0.25
C ALA A 250 -9.91 30.83 -1.71
N LYS A 251 -10.43 31.88 -2.34
CA LYS A 251 -10.08 32.24 -3.73
C LYS A 251 -8.67 32.79 -3.85
N GLU A 252 -8.20 33.53 -2.84
CA GLU A 252 -6.82 34.03 -2.79
C GLU A 252 -5.80 32.88 -2.68
N ILE A 253 -6.04 31.93 -1.76
CA ILE A 253 -5.13 30.79 -1.52
C ILE A 253 -5.27 29.73 -2.62
N PHE A 254 -6.48 29.49 -3.12
CA PHE A 254 -6.77 28.52 -4.16
C PHE A 254 -7.47 29.18 -5.36
N PRO A 255 -6.73 29.87 -6.24
CA PRO A 255 -7.30 30.57 -7.40
C PRO A 255 -8.13 29.68 -8.33
N GLN A 256 -7.86 28.37 -8.37
CA GLN A 256 -8.65 27.38 -9.10
C GLN A 256 -10.10 27.23 -8.59
N LEU A 257 -10.43 27.80 -7.43
CA LEU A 257 -11.79 27.86 -6.89
C LEU A 257 -12.52 29.15 -7.25
N ALA A 258 -11.90 30.10 -7.97
CA ALA A 258 -12.45 31.43 -8.24
C ALA A 258 -13.84 31.40 -8.91
N ASP A 259 -14.00 30.51 -9.89
CA ASP A 259 -15.24 30.33 -10.66
C ASP A 259 -16.30 29.47 -9.95
N ARG A 260 -15.98 28.93 -8.77
CA ARG A 260 -16.90 28.09 -8.01
C ARG A 260 -17.73 28.92 -7.04
N LEU A 261 -19.00 28.57 -6.92
CA LEU A 261 -19.85 29.07 -5.85
C LEU A 261 -19.46 28.36 -4.55
N ILE A 262 -18.69 29.02 -3.70
CA ILE A 262 -18.29 28.51 -2.38
C ILE A 262 -18.75 29.48 -1.29
N LYS A 263 -19.24 28.94 -0.17
CA LYS A 263 -19.57 29.70 1.05
C LYS A 263 -18.34 29.88 1.93
N TYR A 264 -17.65 28.77 2.17
CA TYR A 264 -16.39 28.72 2.91
C TYR A 264 -15.62 27.45 2.51
N CYS A 265 -14.37 27.35 2.96
CA CYS A 265 -13.55 26.17 2.80
C CYS A 265 -13.06 25.71 4.17
N ALA A 266 -13.18 24.41 4.45
CA ALA A 266 -12.53 23.77 5.58
C ALA A 266 -11.21 23.15 5.12
N VAL A 267 -10.15 23.33 5.91
CA VAL A 267 -8.83 22.77 5.61
C VAL A 267 -8.39 21.91 6.77
N PHE A 268 -7.89 20.73 6.44
CA PHE A 268 -7.15 19.86 7.34
C PHE A 268 -5.87 19.40 6.66
N TYR A 269 -5.01 18.72 7.40
CA TYR A 269 -3.71 18.31 6.90
C TYR A 269 -3.59 16.79 6.86
N GLU A 270 -3.04 16.31 5.75
CA GLU A 270 -2.56 14.95 5.60
C GLU A 270 -1.05 14.97 5.35
N ALA A 271 -0.38 13.87 5.66
CA ALA A 271 1.01 13.72 5.30
C ALA A 271 1.11 13.22 3.85
N GLN A 272 2.04 13.77 3.10
CA GLN A 272 2.44 13.33 1.78
C GLN A 272 3.83 12.70 1.89
N HIS A 273 4.11 11.69 1.07
CA HIS A 273 5.45 11.15 0.92
C HIS A 273 5.80 10.85 -0.53
N ASN A 274 7.08 10.71 -0.82
CA ASN A 274 7.53 10.09 -2.06
C ASN A 274 7.57 8.57 -1.84
N ASP A 275 6.63 7.83 -2.43
CA ASP A 275 6.44 6.40 -2.19
C ASP A 275 7.62 5.55 -2.66
N SER A 276 8.12 5.78 -3.88
CA SER A 276 9.29 5.05 -4.39
C SER A 276 10.57 5.36 -3.62
N ARG A 277 10.82 6.64 -3.26
CA ARG A 277 11.99 7.00 -2.45
C ARG A 277 11.89 6.48 -1.02
N THR A 278 10.69 6.46 -0.43
CA THR A 278 10.44 5.86 0.89
C THR A 278 10.82 4.38 0.86
N ASN A 279 10.42 3.66 -0.18
CA ASN A 279 10.76 2.26 -0.37
C ASN A 279 12.27 2.04 -0.51
N ILE A 280 12.94 2.82 -1.37
CA ILE A 280 14.39 2.73 -1.56
C ILE A 280 15.13 3.02 -0.26
N ALA A 281 14.71 4.04 0.51
CA ALA A 281 15.31 4.33 1.81
C ALA A 281 15.20 3.14 2.77
N ILE A 282 14.05 2.45 2.81
CA ILE A 282 13.89 1.24 3.62
C ILE A 282 14.79 0.10 3.10
N ALA A 283 14.87 -0.10 1.79
CA ALA A 283 15.74 -1.11 1.18
C ALA A 283 17.22 -0.86 1.50
N MET A 284 17.67 0.39 1.41
CA MET A 284 19.02 0.80 1.78
C MET A 284 19.27 0.56 3.27
N SER A 285 18.34 0.94 4.15
CA SER A 285 18.49 0.66 5.59
C SER A 285 18.56 -0.83 5.90
N ALA A 286 17.86 -1.70 5.16
CA ALA A 286 18.03 -3.15 5.30
C ALA A 286 19.47 -3.58 4.93
N ALA A 287 20.00 -3.05 3.82
CA ALA A 287 21.38 -3.34 3.39
C ALA A 287 22.43 -2.81 4.39
N GLU A 288 22.20 -1.63 4.98
CA GLU A 288 23.06 -1.07 6.05
C GLU A 288 23.11 -1.98 7.28
N HIS A 289 22.02 -2.71 7.57
CA HIS A 289 21.95 -3.71 8.64
C HIS A 289 22.44 -5.10 8.20
N GLY A 290 23.06 -5.21 7.03
CA GLY A 290 23.70 -6.43 6.55
C GLY A 290 22.79 -7.39 5.77
N ALA A 291 21.58 -6.96 5.37
CA ALA A 291 20.78 -7.76 4.44
C ALA A 291 21.39 -7.75 3.03
N ASP A 292 21.44 -8.93 2.41
CA ASP A 292 21.81 -9.05 0.99
C ASP A 292 20.55 -8.80 0.15
N ILE A 293 20.50 -7.66 -0.54
CA ILE A 293 19.30 -7.20 -1.26
C ILE A 293 19.64 -6.81 -2.70
N SER A 294 18.87 -7.32 -3.67
CA SER A 294 19.10 -7.04 -5.09
C SER A 294 17.81 -6.93 -5.89
N ASN A 295 17.78 -5.97 -6.80
CA ASN A 295 16.77 -5.82 -7.84
C ASN A 295 17.17 -6.60 -9.11
N TYR A 296 16.23 -6.74 -10.03
CA TYR A 296 16.33 -7.54 -11.26
C TYR A 296 16.70 -9.02 -11.04
N VAL A 297 16.31 -9.61 -9.90
CA VAL A 297 16.46 -11.03 -9.58
C VAL A 297 15.07 -11.64 -9.44
N GLU A 298 14.70 -12.50 -10.38
CA GLU A 298 13.38 -13.11 -10.47
C GLU A 298 13.40 -14.53 -9.92
N MET A 299 12.49 -14.83 -8.99
CA MET A 299 12.19 -16.20 -8.60
C MET A 299 11.54 -16.94 -9.78
N ILE A 300 12.12 -18.08 -10.14
CA ILE A 300 11.62 -18.93 -11.25
C ILE A 300 11.05 -20.26 -10.76
N ASP A 301 11.49 -20.75 -9.60
CA ASP A 301 11.00 -22.01 -9.02
C ASP A 301 11.35 -22.12 -7.53
N THR A 302 10.78 -23.09 -6.82
CA THR A 302 11.17 -23.47 -5.46
C THR A 302 12.21 -24.59 -5.46
N ILE A 303 12.98 -24.68 -4.36
CA ILE A 303 13.86 -25.82 -4.07
C ILE A 303 13.29 -26.50 -2.84
N THR A 304 12.97 -27.79 -2.95
CA THR A 304 12.36 -28.59 -1.87
C THR A 304 13.34 -29.63 -1.33
N GLU A 305 13.11 -30.08 -0.10
CA GLU A 305 13.70 -31.31 0.41
C GLU A 305 13.15 -32.55 -0.30
N ASP A 306 13.71 -33.72 0.04
CA ASP A 306 13.30 -35.04 -0.45
C ASP A 306 11.83 -35.36 -0.13
N ASP A 307 11.24 -34.69 0.87
CA ASP A 307 9.81 -34.81 1.20
C ASP A 307 8.89 -34.18 0.13
N GLY A 308 9.45 -33.39 -0.80
CA GLY A 308 8.74 -32.68 -1.86
C GLY A 308 7.80 -31.58 -1.36
N LYS A 309 7.88 -31.20 -0.08
CA LYS A 309 6.94 -30.30 0.60
C LYS A 309 7.64 -29.12 1.24
N THR A 310 8.77 -29.38 1.89
CA THR A 310 9.50 -28.37 2.65
C THR A 310 10.39 -27.56 1.71
N VAL A 311 10.05 -26.28 1.53
CA VAL A 311 10.86 -25.34 0.73
C VAL A 311 12.10 -24.91 1.52
N ILE A 312 13.28 -25.18 0.96
CA ILE A 312 14.61 -24.87 1.53
C ILE A 312 15.38 -23.82 0.74
N GLY A 313 14.78 -23.30 -0.33
CA GLY A 313 15.39 -22.30 -1.18
C GLY A 313 14.53 -22.01 -2.40
N ILE A 314 15.07 -21.18 -3.28
CA ILE A 314 14.45 -20.84 -4.56
C ILE A 314 15.49 -20.87 -5.67
N LYS A 315 15.03 -21.17 -6.87
CA LYS A 315 15.78 -20.94 -8.10
C LYS A 315 15.48 -19.53 -8.58
N VAL A 316 16.52 -18.81 -8.98
CA VAL A 316 16.38 -17.44 -9.48
C VAL A 316 17.07 -17.24 -10.82
N MET A 317 16.69 -16.15 -11.50
CA MET A 317 17.33 -15.65 -12.70
C MET A 317 17.69 -14.18 -12.51
N ASP A 318 18.96 -13.83 -12.71
CA ASP A 318 19.36 -12.44 -12.87
C ASP A 318 18.87 -11.95 -14.25
N ARG A 319 17.93 -11.02 -14.29
CA ARG A 319 17.33 -10.50 -15.53
C ARG A 319 18.27 -9.56 -16.29
N MET A 320 19.36 -9.10 -15.68
CA MET A 320 20.37 -8.29 -16.34
C MET A 320 21.35 -9.15 -17.16
N THR A 321 21.69 -10.35 -16.66
CA THR A 321 22.68 -11.24 -17.29
C THR A 321 22.05 -12.49 -17.91
N ASN A 322 20.82 -12.83 -17.54
CA ASN A 322 20.12 -14.10 -17.80
C ASN A 322 20.76 -15.33 -17.13
N GLU A 323 21.69 -15.13 -16.20
CA GLU A 323 22.28 -16.21 -15.42
C GLU A 323 21.28 -16.73 -14.38
N LYS A 324 21.31 -18.04 -14.15
CA LYS A 324 20.49 -18.71 -13.15
C LYS A 324 21.37 -19.21 -12.01
N PHE A 325 20.88 -19.06 -10.79
CA PHE A 325 21.51 -19.56 -9.59
C PHE A 325 20.46 -19.89 -8.54
N ASP A 326 20.89 -20.56 -7.48
CA ASP A 326 20.04 -21.00 -6.38
C ASP A 326 20.29 -20.10 -5.15
N ILE A 327 19.24 -19.83 -4.38
CA ILE A 327 19.34 -19.14 -3.08
C ILE A 327 18.71 -20.03 -2.01
N PHE A 328 19.50 -20.46 -1.03
CA PHE A 328 19.04 -21.34 0.05
C PHE A 328 18.62 -20.53 1.28
N SER A 329 17.47 -20.88 1.88
CA SER A 329 16.92 -20.21 3.04
C SER A 329 16.09 -21.14 3.92
N LYS A 330 16.13 -20.95 5.24
CA LYS A 330 15.26 -21.66 6.20
C LYS A 330 13.79 -21.26 6.08
N LYS A 331 13.52 -20.02 5.66
CA LYS A 331 12.18 -19.47 5.47
C LYS A 331 12.14 -18.59 4.23
N VAL A 332 11.11 -18.79 3.40
CA VAL A 332 10.82 -17.95 2.23
C VAL A 332 9.53 -17.19 2.49
N VAL A 333 9.56 -15.86 2.32
CA VAL A 333 8.42 -14.98 2.51
C VAL A 333 8.05 -14.37 1.16
N LEU A 334 6.86 -14.70 0.65
CA LEU A 334 6.34 -14.13 -0.58
C LEU A 334 5.71 -12.76 -0.31
N ALA A 335 6.38 -11.69 -0.72
CA ALA A 335 5.93 -10.30 -0.61
C ALA A 335 5.58 -9.72 -2.00
N GLY A 336 5.01 -10.53 -2.89
CA GLY A 336 4.75 -10.21 -4.30
C GLY A 336 3.63 -9.21 -4.58
N GLY A 337 2.93 -8.70 -3.55
CA GLY A 337 1.78 -7.82 -3.72
C GLY A 337 0.73 -8.44 -4.65
N PRO A 338 0.33 -7.77 -5.75
CA PRO A 338 -0.65 -8.32 -6.70
C PRO A 338 -0.20 -9.61 -7.40
N PHE A 339 1.10 -9.94 -7.36
CA PHE A 339 1.67 -11.12 -8.00
C PHE A 339 1.79 -12.33 -7.06
N THR A 340 1.37 -12.21 -5.80
CA THR A 340 1.55 -13.25 -4.78
C THR A 340 0.95 -14.59 -5.21
N ASP A 341 -0.25 -14.61 -5.78
CA ASP A 341 -0.88 -15.87 -6.22
C ASP A 341 -0.14 -16.53 -7.40
N THR A 342 0.47 -15.75 -8.30
CA THR A 342 1.35 -16.28 -9.37
C THR A 342 2.64 -16.86 -8.81
N MET A 343 3.17 -16.30 -7.72
CA MET A 343 4.36 -16.84 -7.07
C MET A 343 4.04 -18.14 -6.33
N ARG A 344 2.87 -18.18 -5.67
CA ARG A 344 2.39 -19.38 -4.98
C ARG A 344 2.16 -20.57 -5.93
N SER A 345 1.89 -20.34 -7.21
CA SER A 345 1.82 -21.45 -8.19
C SER A 345 3.15 -22.14 -8.47
N LEU A 346 4.27 -21.62 -7.97
CA LEU A 346 5.59 -22.26 -8.01
C LEU A 346 5.86 -23.13 -6.78
N GLU A 347 4.98 -23.09 -5.77
CA GLU A 347 5.09 -23.95 -4.59
C GLU A 347 4.65 -25.38 -4.93
N PRO A 348 5.23 -26.40 -4.27
CA PRO A 348 4.76 -27.78 -4.40
C PRO A 348 3.27 -27.87 -4.05
N ALA A 349 2.48 -28.41 -4.98
CA ALA A 349 1.02 -28.45 -4.86
C ALA A 349 0.57 -29.47 -3.82
N GLU A 350 0.02 -29.01 -2.69
CA GLU A 350 -0.65 -29.89 -1.71
C GLU A 350 -2.19 -29.85 -1.80
N GLU A 351 -2.79 -28.70 -2.13
CA GLU A 351 -4.25 -28.52 -2.25
C GLU A 351 -4.61 -27.41 -3.25
N GLU A 352 -5.90 -27.33 -3.64
CA GLU A 352 -6.44 -26.23 -4.44
C GLU A 352 -6.24 -24.89 -3.71
N MET A 353 -5.27 -24.10 -4.16
CA MET A 353 -4.92 -22.84 -3.53
C MET A 353 -6.05 -21.82 -3.68
N LYS A 354 -6.61 -21.41 -2.54
CA LYS A 354 -7.52 -20.26 -2.50
C LYS A 354 -6.76 -19.00 -2.89
N THR A 355 -7.39 -18.17 -3.72
CA THR A 355 -6.92 -16.83 -4.08
C THR A 355 -6.64 -16.03 -2.81
N ALA A 356 -5.38 -15.63 -2.60
CA ALA A 356 -4.99 -14.78 -1.49
C ALA A 356 -5.11 -13.30 -1.84
N VAL A 357 -4.99 -12.95 -3.12
CA VAL A 357 -5.01 -11.56 -3.57
C VAL A 357 -6.25 -11.28 -4.41
N SER A 358 -7.07 -10.36 -3.92
CA SER A 358 -8.12 -9.75 -4.74
C SER A 358 -7.64 -8.37 -5.21
N ALA A 359 -7.95 -8.02 -6.46
CA ALA A 359 -7.69 -6.67 -6.95
C ALA A 359 -8.37 -5.67 -6.01
N ALA A 360 -7.60 -4.70 -5.49
CA ALA A 360 -8.18 -3.53 -4.87
C ALA A 360 -9.14 -2.90 -5.88
N SER A 361 -10.32 -2.47 -5.43
CA SER A 361 -11.43 -1.96 -6.25
C SER A 361 -11.15 -0.61 -6.95
N GLY A 362 -10.04 -0.54 -7.69
CA GLY A 362 -9.68 0.51 -8.63
C GLY A 362 -9.84 0.00 -10.06
N ARG A 363 -11.07 0.18 -10.59
CA ARG A 363 -11.55 0.06 -11.97
C ARG A 363 -10.64 -0.58 -13.04
N GLU A 364 -11.20 -1.61 -13.70
CA GLU A 364 -11.05 -1.86 -15.15
C GLU A 364 -11.61 -0.69 -15.98
#